data_AF-A0A8T1WEQ4-F1
#
_entry.id   AF-A0A8T1WEQ4-F1
#
_cell.length_a   1.000
_cell.length_b   1.000
_cell.length_c   1.000
_cell.angle_alpha   90.00
_cell.angle_beta   90.00
_cell.angle_gamma   90.00
#
_symmetry.space_group_name_H-M   'P 1'
#
loop_
_entity.id
_entity.type
_entity.pdbx_description
1 polymer ?
#
loop_
_entity_poly.entity_id
_entity_poly.type
_entity_poly.pdbx_seq_one_letter_code
_entity_poly.pdbx_strand_id
1 'polypeptide(L)'
;MRTLSLLLVSVLLPVWSSASAESATHCVKWRATSQCDPHGQREPSSDAPCSQTIRSGQSGYCECEGRRRVREVECDHHSFTCEEACAQDSSADLSYPQGFEHVTCGSSIKLVHERSRYRLHSHEIAYGSGSGQQSVTTHMARNDVNSYWLVKEGEGQAVCDVGKPIACGDTIRLEHLQTRRNLHSHHFKAPLTSDHMEVSAFGVAGEGDAMDSWVVECQENMQCTAADQCEDDGLWKRGELVRLRHRAMNFLLFTTSRTRFDDSNCPRCPINGQQEVSAAPERNDDTLWFAGEGIYVTE
;
A
#
# COMPACT_ATOMS: atom_id res chain seq x y z
N MET A 1 -12.44 -38.00 -80.54
CA MET A 1 -11.32 -37.24 -79.95
C MET A 1 -11.88 -35.99 -79.29
N ARG A 2 -12.04 -36.00 -77.96
CA ARG A 2 -12.01 -34.83 -77.08
C ARG A 2 -11.96 -35.34 -75.64
N THR A 3 -10.88 -34.95 -75.00
CA THR A 3 -10.32 -35.26 -73.68
C THR A 3 -11.21 -34.82 -72.52
N LEU A 4 -11.28 -35.63 -71.46
CA LEU A 4 -11.57 -35.13 -70.11
C LEU A 4 -10.35 -35.43 -69.21
N SER A 5 -9.65 -34.36 -68.84
CA SER A 5 -8.62 -34.35 -67.80
C SER A 5 -9.27 -34.54 -66.43
N LEU A 6 -8.81 -35.53 -65.66
CA LEU A 6 -9.04 -35.57 -64.22
C LEU A 6 -7.96 -34.73 -63.53
N LEU A 7 -8.38 -33.61 -62.93
CA LEU A 7 -7.57 -32.81 -62.02
C LEU A 7 -7.64 -33.43 -60.61
N LEU A 8 -6.51 -33.95 -60.13
CA LEU A 8 -6.31 -34.30 -58.72
C LEU A 8 -6.19 -33.01 -57.90
N VAL A 9 -7.18 -32.73 -57.04
CA VAL A 9 -7.12 -31.64 -56.07
C VAL A 9 -6.48 -32.17 -54.79
N SER A 10 -5.23 -31.79 -54.57
CA SER A 10 -4.49 -32.07 -53.33
C SER A 10 -5.05 -31.20 -52.21
N VAL A 11 -5.81 -31.78 -51.28
CA VAL A 11 -6.30 -31.06 -50.10
C VAL A 11 -5.17 -30.99 -49.06
N LEU A 12 -4.50 -29.83 -48.99
CA LEU A 12 -3.58 -29.51 -47.90
C LEU A 12 -4.41 -29.15 -46.66
N LEU A 13 -4.43 -30.05 -45.68
CA LEU A 13 -4.96 -29.76 -44.34
C LEU A 13 -4.01 -28.76 -43.66
N PRO A 14 -4.48 -27.59 -43.20
CA PRO A 14 -3.62 -26.68 -42.45
C PRO A 14 -3.30 -27.32 -41.11
N VAL A 15 -2.00 -27.54 -40.86
CA VAL A 15 -1.48 -27.87 -39.53
C VAL A 15 -1.81 -26.67 -38.64
N TRP A 16 -2.75 -26.85 -37.73
CA TRP A 16 -2.97 -25.87 -36.66
C TRP A 16 -1.76 -25.92 -35.74
N SER A 17 -0.82 -24.99 -35.95
CA SER A 17 0.13 -24.63 -34.92
C SER A 17 -0.68 -24.15 -33.73
N SER A 18 -0.70 -24.94 -32.66
CA SER A 18 -1.07 -24.47 -31.34
C SER A 18 -0.18 -23.28 -31.03
N ALA A 19 -0.75 -22.07 -31.08
CA ALA A 19 -0.15 -20.92 -30.44
C ALA A 19 -0.01 -21.30 -28.97
N SER A 20 1.22 -21.58 -28.55
CA SER A 20 1.59 -21.55 -27.14
C SER A 20 1.10 -20.22 -26.59
N ALA A 21 0.16 -20.27 -25.67
CA ALA A 21 -0.20 -19.10 -24.88
C ALA A 21 1.11 -18.59 -24.27
N GLU A 22 1.62 -17.47 -24.78
CA GLU A 22 2.67 -16.72 -24.12
C GLU A 22 2.10 -16.38 -22.74
N SER A 23 2.62 -17.07 -21.72
CA SER A 23 2.47 -16.64 -20.34
C SER A 23 3.15 -15.27 -20.28
N ALA A 24 2.41 -14.21 -20.57
CA ALA A 24 2.82 -12.86 -20.29
C ALA A 24 3.03 -12.80 -18.77
N THR A 25 4.27 -12.99 -18.34
CA THR A 25 4.60 -12.86 -16.94
C THR A 25 4.27 -11.44 -16.57
N HIS A 26 3.30 -11.26 -15.67
CA HIS A 26 2.87 -10.00 -15.06
C HIS A 26 3.99 -9.36 -14.21
N CYS A 27 5.22 -9.31 -14.73
CA CYS A 27 6.43 -8.77 -14.12
C CYS A 27 6.75 -7.41 -14.75
N VAL A 28 7.04 -6.44 -13.90
CA VAL A 28 7.43 -5.08 -14.31
C VAL A 28 8.96 -4.99 -14.38
N LYS A 29 9.66 -5.24 -13.27
CA LYS A 29 11.14 -5.34 -13.18
C LYS A 29 11.63 -5.58 -11.75
N TRP A 30 12.92 -5.88 -11.60
CA TRP A 30 13.64 -5.78 -10.34
C TRP A 30 13.84 -4.32 -9.92
N ARG A 31 13.56 -4.04 -8.66
CA ARG A 31 13.74 -2.74 -8.02
C ARG A 31 14.81 -2.85 -6.95
N ALA A 32 15.98 -2.25 -7.22
CA ALA A 32 17.09 -2.29 -6.29
C ALA A 32 16.92 -1.29 -5.14
N THR A 33 17.43 -1.68 -3.98
CA THR A 33 17.48 -0.88 -2.76
C THR A 33 18.85 -0.95 -2.10
N SER A 34 19.18 0.07 -1.31
CA SER A 34 20.45 0.18 -0.61
C SER A 34 20.45 -0.52 0.76
N GLN A 35 21.64 -0.63 1.36
CA GLN A 35 21.87 -1.10 2.74
C GLN A 35 21.41 -2.53 3.05
N CYS A 36 21.42 -3.40 2.03
CA CYS A 36 20.96 -4.77 2.17
C CYS A 36 19.52 -4.88 2.72
N ASP A 37 18.70 -3.84 2.53
CA ASP A 37 17.35 -3.72 3.05
C ASP A 37 16.36 -3.62 1.87
N PRO A 38 15.46 -4.59 1.64
CA PRO A 38 14.48 -4.54 0.55
C PRO A 38 13.47 -3.37 0.65
N HIS A 39 13.43 -2.68 1.78
CA HIS A 39 12.65 -1.46 2.02
C HIS A 39 13.52 -0.20 2.15
N GLY A 40 14.83 -0.35 1.91
CA GLY A 40 15.81 0.71 1.94
C GLY A 40 15.60 1.77 0.86
N GLN A 41 16.55 2.69 0.75
CA GLN A 41 16.49 3.73 -0.27
C GLN A 41 16.58 3.11 -1.66
N ARG A 42 15.72 3.54 -2.59
CA ARG A 42 15.75 3.07 -3.98
C ARG A 42 17.08 3.41 -4.66
N GLU A 43 17.60 2.46 -5.43
CA GLU A 43 18.77 2.61 -6.28
C GLU A 43 18.40 2.39 -7.77
N PRO A 44 17.76 3.37 -8.44
CA PRO A 44 17.21 3.16 -9.78
C PRO A 44 18.25 2.79 -10.85
N SER A 45 19.51 3.17 -10.64
CA SER A 45 20.64 2.78 -11.51
C SER A 45 20.94 1.28 -11.50
N SER A 46 20.48 0.58 -10.46
CA SER A 46 20.70 -0.85 -10.22
C SER A 46 19.42 -1.67 -10.44
N ASP A 47 18.32 -1.05 -10.87
CA ASP A 47 17.12 -1.76 -11.34
C ASP A 47 17.49 -2.68 -12.52
N ALA A 48 16.82 -3.84 -12.63
CA ALA A 48 17.14 -4.86 -13.64
C ALA A 48 15.86 -5.39 -14.34
N PRO A 49 15.93 -5.81 -15.62
CA PRO A 49 14.79 -6.40 -16.32
C PRO A 49 14.38 -7.75 -15.70
N CYS A 50 13.14 -8.17 -15.95
CA CYS A 50 12.54 -9.36 -15.33
C CYS A 50 13.31 -10.67 -15.52
N SER A 51 13.94 -10.84 -16.69
CA SER A 51 14.70 -12.04 -17.04
C SER A 51 16.14 -12.05 -16.49
N GLN A 52 16.62 -10.93 -15.92
CA GLN A 52 17.94 -10.88 -15.33
C GLN A 52 17.99 -11.71 -14.04
N THR A 53 19.01 -12.57 -13.92
CA THR A 53 19.30 -13.28 -12.67
C THR A 53 19.81 -12.31 -11.61
N ILE A 54 19.02 -12.14 -10.56
CA ILE A 54 19.42 -11.41 -9.35
C ILE A 54 20.27 -12.36 -8.50
N ARG A 55 21.50 -11.96 -8.19
CA ARG A 55 22.47 -12.74 -7.41
C ARG A 55 22.63 -12.14 -6.01
N SER A 56 23.04 -12.98 -5.06
CA SER A 56 23.47 -12.55 -3.73
C SER A 56 24.44 -11.36 -3.79
N GLY A 57 24.34 -10.48 -2.80
CA GLY A 57 25.05 -9.21 -2.71
C GLY A 57 24.20 -8.01 -3.13
N GLN A 58 22.93 -8.21 -3.50
CA GLN A 58 21.98 -7.16 -3.87
C GLN A 58 20.73 -7.25 -3.00
N SER A 59 20.17 -6.11 -2.62
CA SER A 59 18.86 -6.02 -1.96
C SER A 59 17.83 -5.34 -2.86
N GLY A 60 16.58 -5.70 -2.64
CA GLY A 60 15.47 -5.14 -3.40
C GLY A 60 14.27 -6.07 -3.46
N TYR A 61 13.45 -5.86 -4.48
CA TYR A 61 12.21 -6.61 -4.68
C TYR A 61 11.84 -6.69 -6.16
N CYS A 62 11.04 -7.68 -6.51
CA CYS A 62 10.40 -7.75 -7.83
C CYS A 62 9.08 -6.99 -7.80
N GLU A 63 8.94 -6.04 -8.72
CA GLU A 63 7.66 -5.39 -8.99
C GLU A 63 6.91 -6.20 -10.06
N CYS A 64 5.70 -6.60 -9.72
CA CYS A 64 4.75 -7.26 -10.60
C CYS A 64 3.58 -6.31 -10.92
N GLU A 65 2.74 -6.66 -11.89
CA GLU A 65 1.56 -5.87 -12.23
C GLU A 65 0.62 -5.68 -11.02
N GLY A 66 -0.10 -4.55 -11.02
CA GLY A 66 -0.97 -4.16 -9.91
C GLY A 66 -0.21 -3.65 -8.69
N ARG A 67 0.98 -3.06 -8.87
CA ARG A 67 1.86 -2.55 -7.80
C ARG A 67 2.28 -3.59 -6.76
N ARG A 68 2.16 -4.88 -7.09
CA ARG A 68 2.55 -5.98 -6.21
C ARG A 68 4.07 -6.06 -6.10
N ARG A 69 4.55 -6.33 -4.89
CA ARG A 69 5.97 -6.57 -4.60
C ARG A 69 6.13 -7.99 -4.09
N VAL A 70 7.03 -8.74 -4.73
CA VAL A 70 7.32 -10.13 -4.40
C VAL A 70 8.83 -10.33 -4.30
N ARG A 71 9.27 -11.42 -3.67
CA ARG A 71 10.69 -11.73 -3.44
C ARG A 71 11.48 -10.51 -2.93
N GLU A 72 10.97 -9.93 -1.85
CA GLU A 72 11.69 -8.91 -1.09
C GLU A 72 12.88 -9.58 -0.40
N VAL A 73 14.10 -9.20 -0.77
CA VAL A 73 15.32 -9.86 -0.31
C VAL A 73 16.37 -8.86 0.17
N GLU A 74 17.05 -9.25 1.24
CA GLU A 74 18.31 -8.65 1.69
C GLU A 74 19.47 -9.17 0.81
N CYS A 75 20.70 -8.76 1.06
CA CYS A 75 21.87 -9.19 0.26
C CYS A 75 22.15 -10.71 0.32
N ASP A 76 21.75 -11.40 1.38
CA ASP A 76 21.95 -12.85 1.51
C ASP A 76 20.72 -13.62 1.00
N HIS A 77 20.76 -14.01 -0.27
CA HIS A 77 19.69 -14.76 -0.90
C HIS A 77 20.22 -15.64 -2.04
N HIS A 78 19.53 -16.76 -2.31
CA HIS A 78 19.78 -17.56 -3.51
C HIS A 78 19.37 -16.79 -4.77
N SER A 79 20.03 -17.08 -5.88
CA SER A 79 19.73 -16.39 -7.14
C SER A 79 18.35 -16.75 -7.67
N PHE A 80 17.65 -15.77 -8.24
CA PHE A 80 16.33 -15.93 -8.88
C PHE A 80 16.13 -14.90 -10.00
N THR A 81 15.04 -15.02 -10.76
CA THR A 81 14.58 -13.99 -11.71
C THR A 81 13.24 -13.42 -11.27
N CYS A 82 12.95 -12.16 -11.61
CA CYS A 82 11.65 -11.58 -11.28
C CYS A 82 10.51 -12.16 -12.13
N GLU A 83 10.83 -12.65 -13.31
CA GLU A 83 9.91 -13.41 -14.16
C GLU A 83 9.34 -14.63 -13.41
N GLU A 84 10.22 -15.48 -12.86
CA GLU A 84 9.82 -16.65 -12.06
C GLU A 84 9.10 -16.23 -10.77
N ALA A 85 9.59 -15.20 -10.11
CA ALA A 85 9.02 -14.70 -8.87
C ALA A 85 7.57 -14.24 -9.04
N CYS A 86 7.29 -13.43 -10.07
CA CYS A 86 5.94 -12.95 -10.37
C CYS A 86 5.03 -14.06 -10.90
N ALA A 87 5.58 -15.06 -11.62
CA ALA A 87 4.81 -16.21 -12.10
C ALA A 87 4.39 -17.15 -10.96
N GLN A 88 5.26 -17.39 -9.97
CA GLN A 88 4.96 -18.25 -8.82
C GLN A 88 3.90 -17.65 -7.89
N ASP A 89 3.80 -16.31 -7.84
CA ASP A 89 2.81 -15.58 -7.05
C ASP A 89 1.57 -15.15 -7.86
N SER A 90 1.37 -15.75 -9.05
CA SER A 90 0.21 -15.49 -9.92
C SER A 90 -1.11 -16.12 -9.42
N SER A 91 -1.08 -16.89 -8.32
CA SER A 91 -2.25 -17.59 -7.78
C SER A 91 -3.22 -16.72 -6.98
N ALA A 92 -2.97 -15.42 -6.86
CA ALA A 92 -3.95 -14.45 -6.40
C ALA A 92 -4.41 -13.64 -7.62
N ASP A 93 -5.42 -14.17 -8.32
CA ASP A 93 -6.21 -13.38 -9.26
C ASP A 93 -6.57 -12.06 -8.57
N LEU A 94 -6.21 -10.93 -9.18
CA LEU A 94 -6.38 -9.57 -8.65
C LEU A 94 -7.87 -9.13 -8.60
N SER A 95 -8.80 -10.08 -8.56
CA SER A 95 -10.21 -9.81 -8.38
C SER A 95 -10.60 -10.08 -6.92
N TYR A 96 -11.04 -9.05 -6.23
CA TYR A 96 -11.74 -9.24 -4.97
C TYR A 96 -13.05 -9.99 -5.27
N PRO A 97 -13.51 -10.89 -4.37
CA PRO A 97 -14.84 -11.45 -4.50
C PRO A 97 -15.87 -10.33 -4.64
N GLN A 98 -16.91 -10.57 -5.43
CA GLN A 98 -17.97 -9.58 -5.64
C GLN A 98 -18.53 -9.08 -4.31
N GLY A 99 -18.61 -7.76 -4.14
CA GLY A 99 -19.05 -7.08 -2.91
C GLY A 99 -17.91 -6.75 -1.93
N PHE A 100 -16.67 -7.10 -2.24
CA PHE A 100 -15.50 -6.82 -1.42
C PHE A 100 -14.47 -5.94 -2.14
N GLU A 101 -14.87 -5.17 -3.15
CA GLU A 101 -14.00 -4.32 -3.95
C GLU A 101 -13.64 -3.02 -3.22
N HIS A 102 -14.47 -2.58 -2.27
CA HIS A 102 -14.34 -1.29 -1.60
C HIS A 102 -13.99 -1.40 -0.12
N VAL A 103 -13.39 -0.33 0.41
CA VAL A 103 -13.27 -0.10 1.85
C VAL A 103 -14.62 0.39 2.35
N THR A 104 -15.12 -0.23 3.42
CA THR A 104 -16.44 0.06 3.98
C THR A 104 -16.35 0.51 5.42
N CYS A 105 -17.37 1.23 5.90
CA CYS A 105 -17.53 1.54 7.32
C CYS A 105 -17.57 0.25 8.15
N GLY A 106 -16.87 0.24 9.28
CA GLY A 106 -16.75 -0.95 10.15
C GLY A 106 -15.69 -1.96 9.71
N SER A 107 -15.06 -1.79 8.53
CA SER A 107 -13.92 -2.60 8.13
C SER A 107 -12.70 -2.32 9.00
N SER A 108 -11.90 -3.36 9.27
CA SER A 108 -10.62 -3.27 9.97
C SER A 108 -9.48 -3.41 8.96
N ILE A 109 -8.80 -2.33 8.63
CA ILE A 109 -7.81 -2.27 7.55
C ILE A 109 -6.39 -2.12 8.10
N LYS A 110 -5.40 -2.53 7.31
CA LYS A 110 -4.02 -2.06 7.43
C LYS A 110 -3.78 -1.02 6.35
N LEU A 111 -3.44 0.19 6.76
CA LEU A 111 -3.08 1.25 5.84
C LEU A 111 -1.58 1.13 5.52
N VAL A 112 -1.25 0.83 4.26
CA VAL A 112 0.11 0.55 3.82
C VAL A 112 0.66 1.75 3.06
N HIS A 113 1.83 2.24 3.46
CA HIS A 113 2.53 3.31 2.75
C HIS A 113 3.08 2.77 1.42
N GLU A 114 2.77 3.41 0.30
CA GLU A 114 3.07 2.90 -1.05
C GLU A 114 4.57 2.65 -1.26
N ARG A 115 5.42 3.62 -0.91
CA ARG A 115 6.85 3.53 -1.22
C ARG A 115 7.60 2.56 -0.32
N SER A 116 7.43 2.70 1.00
CA SER A 116 8.13 1.88 1.98
C SER A 116 7.55 0.47 2.13
N ARG A 117 6.25 0.33 1.81
CA ARG A 117 5.40 -0.82 2.18
C ARG A 117 5.27 -1.05 3.67
N TYR A 118 5.61 -0.10 4.54
CA TYR A 118 5.35 -0.21 5.96
C TYR A 118 3.87 0.09 6.25
N ARG A 119 3.33 -0.47 7.33
CA ARG A 119 1.93 -0.32 7.74
C ARG A 119 1.79 0.71 8.85
N LEU A 120 0.78 1.56 8.77
CA LEU A 120 0.41 2.46 9.86
C LEU A 120 0.21 1.65 11.15
N HIS A 121 0.82 2.10 12.22
CA HIS A 121 1.01 1.31 13.44
C HIS A 121 0.97 2.20 14.67
N SER A 122 0.48 1.66 15.79
CA SER A 122 0.53 2.34 17.09
C SER A 122 0.70 1.32 18.22
N HIS A 123 0.99 1.76 19.43
CA HIS A 123 1.31 0.89 20.58
C HIS A 123 1.24 1.69 21.88
N GLU A 124 1.40 1.06 23.04
CA GLU A 124 1.34 1.72 24.35
C GLU A 124 2.63 2.50 24.73
N ILE A 125 3.23 3.18 23.76
CA ILE A 125 4.38 4.06 23.95
C ILE A 125 3.93 5.47 23.58
N ALA A 126 4.34 6.44 24.38
CA ALA A 126 4.05 7.84 24.15
C ALA A 126 5.27 8.57 23.61
N TYR A 127 5.05 9.65 22.87
CA TYR A 127 6.14 10.54 22.48
C TYR A 127 6.78 11.17 23.73
N GLY A 128 8.11 11.24 23.75
CA GLY A 128 8.85 12.00 24.77
C GLY A 128 8.91 13.51 24.49
N SER A 129 8.47 13.92 23.30
CA SER A 129 8.42 15.29 22.80
C SER A 129 6.99 15.66 22.41
N GLY A 130 6.81 16.90 21.92
CA GLY A 130 5.54 17.33 21.33
C GLY A 130 4.41 17.28 22.35
N SER A 131 3.33 16.58 22.01
CA SER A 131 2.13 16.52 22.87
C SER A 131 2.24 15.54 24.04
N GLY A 132 3.20 14.62 24.01
CA GLY A 132 3.27 13.51 24.96
C GLY A 132 2.17 12.45 24.79
N GLN A 133 1.41 12.48 23.70
CA GLN A 133 0.38 11.48 23.38
C GLN A 133 0.99 10.17 22.87
N GLN A 134 0.13 9.15 22.72
CA GLN A 134 0.52 7.84 22.20
C GLN A 134 1.11 7.98 20.78
N SER A 135 2.26 7.35 20.54
CA SER A 135 2.96 7.45 19.27
C SER A 135 2.28 6.67 18.15
N VAL A 136 2.38 7.21 16.95
CA VAL A 136 1.96 6.57 15.71
C VAL A 136 3.17 6.51 14.79
N THR A 137 3.43 5.33 14.26
CA THR A 137 4.60 5.05 13.43
C THR A 137 4.16 4.24 12.22
N THR A 138 5.12 3.87 11.36
CA THR A 138 4.91 2.72 10.48
C THR A 138 5.82 1.56 10.84
N HIS A 139 5.28 0.34 10.69
CA HIS A 139 5.95 -0.91 11.05
C HIS A 139 6.06 -1.84 9.84
N MET A 140 7.17 -2.55 9.73
CA MET A 140 7.46 -3.43 8.58
C MET A 140 6.65 -4.74 8.61
N ALA A 141 6.37 -5.29 9.79
CA ALA A 141 5.83 -6.64 9.88
C ALA A 141 4.39 -6.71 9.33
N ARG A 142 4.18 -7.57 8.33
CA ARG A 142 2.88 -7.73 7.66
C ARG A 142 1.80 -8.32 8.57
N ASN A 143 2.18 -9.15 9.54
CA ASN A 143 1.29 -9.88 10.43
C ASN A 143 1.11 -9.21 11.80
N ASP A 144 1.59 -7.99 11.99
CA ASP A 144 1.43 -7.30 13.27
C ASP A 144 -0.04 -6.92 13.53
N VAL A 145 -0.52 -7.20 14.73
CA VAL A 145 -1.89 -6.91 15.19
C VAL A 145 -2.08 -5.42 15.50
N ASN A 146 -1.02 -4.71 15.86
CA ASN A 146 -1.00 -3.28 16.13
C ASN A 146 -1.02 -2.41 14.86
N SER A 147 -1.19 -3.04 13.69
CA SER A 147 -1.35 -2.36 12.41
C SER A 147 -2.80 -2.34 11.93
N TYR A 148 -3.76 -2.81 12.72
CA TYR A 148 -5.18 -2.78 12.37
C TYR A 148 -5.87 -1.51 12.87
N TRP A 149 -6.60 -0.87 11.96
CA TRP A 149 -7.37 0.34 12.18
C TRP A 149 -8.82 0.13 11.73
N LEU A 150 -9.77 0.43 12.60
CA LEU A 150 -11.20 0.42 12.29
C LEU A 150 -11.60 1.70 11.57
N VAL A 151 -12.28 1.55 10.43
CA VAL A 151 -12.84 2.68 9.67
C VAL A 151 -14.18 3.08 10.26
N LYS A 152 -14.30 4.35 10.67
CA LYS A 152 -15.51 4.95 11.26
C LYS A 152 -15.87 6.25 10.55
N GLU A 153 -17.07 6.75 10.80
CA GLU A 153 -17.51 8.09 10.39
C GLU A 153 -16.63 9.21 10.96
N GLY A 154 -16.64 10.35 10.29
CA GLY A 154 -16.01 11.57 10.78
C GLY A 154 -16.61 12.07 12.10
N GLU A 155 -15.83 12.84 12.86
CA GLU A 155 -16.30 13.39 14.13
C GLU A 155 -17.54 14.29 13.95
N GLY A 156 -18.54 14.09 14.80
CA GLY A 156 -19.83 14.81 14.75
C GLY A 156 -20.75 14.42 13.59
N GLN A 157 -20.42 13.39 12.82
CA GLN A 157 -21.32 12.81 11.80
C GLN A 157 -22.19 11.71 12.40
N ALA A 158 -23.28 11.36 11.70
CA ALA A 158 -24.08 10.21 12.08
C ALA A 158 -23.24 8.93 11.93
N VAL A 159 -23.41 8.01 12.87
CA VAL A 159 -22.78 6.68 12.82
C VAL A 159 -23.08 6.05 11.47
N CYS A 160 -22.03 5.63 10.76
CA CYS A 160 -22.20 5.02 9.45
C CYS A 160 -22.70 3.56 9.56
N ASP A 161 -23.51 3.15 8.59
CA ASP A 161 -23.95 1.76 8.49
C ASP A 161 -22.75 0.85 8.17
N VAL A 162 -22.58 -0.19 8.97
CA VAL A 162 -21.49 -1.17 8.76
C VAL A 162 -21.69 -1.86 7.42
N GLY A 163 -20.63 -1.97 6.62
CA GLY A 163 -20.68 -2.52 5.27
C GLY A 163 -20.90 -1.45 4.18
N LYS A 164 -21.34 -0.24 4.54
CA LYS A 164 -21.48 0.86 3.58
C LYS A 164 -20.13 1.26 2.98
N PRO A 165 -19.97 1.30 1.65
CA PRO A 165 -18.76 1.79 1.00
C PRO A 165 -18.43 3.24 1.36
N ILE A 166 -17.15 3.52 1.57
CA ILE A 166 -16.66 4.88 1.82
C ILE A 166 -16.43 5.58 0.47
N ALA A 167 -17.00 6.77 0.30
CA ALA A 167 -16.80 7.55 -0.91
C ALA A 167 -15.49 8.35 -0.87
N CYS A 168 -14.93 8.61 -2.04
CA CYS A 168 -13.85 9.57 -2.19
C CYS A 168 -14.34 10.96 -1.78
N GLY A 169 -13.59 11.65 -0.92
CA GLY A 169 -13.97 12.92 -0.31
C GLY A 169 -14.71 12.78 1.03
N ASP A 170 -15.11 11.58 1.44
CA ASP A 170 -15.71 11.37 2.76
C ASP A 170 -14.72 11.68 3.88
N THR A 171 -15.27 12.15 5.00
CA THR A 171 -14.52 12.31 6.25
C THR A 171 -14.71 11.07 7.10
N ILE A 172 -13.60 10.48 7.54
CA ILE A 172 -13.55 9.30 8.38
C ILE A 172 -12.75 9.54 9.66
N ARG A 173 -12.88 8.63 10.61
CA ARG A 173 -11.91 8.41 11.70
C ARG A 173 -11.29 7.02 11.55
N LEU A 174 -10.04 6.90 11.95
CA LEU A 174 -9.34 5.61 12.03
C LEU A 174 -9.06 5.31 13.50
N GLU A 175 -9.69 4.28 14.04
CA GLU A 175 -9.52 3.86 15.43
C GLU A 175 -8.56 2.67 15.50
N HIS A 176 -7.44 2.81 16.21
CA HIS A 176 -6.48 1.73 16.44
C HIS A 176 -7.13 0.62 17.27
N LEU A 177 -7.20 -0.60 16.73
CA LEU A 177 -7.97 -1.69 17.35
C LEU A 177 -7.46 -2.05 18.75
N GLN A 178 -6.14 -2.11 18.94
CA GLN A 178 -5.56 -2.60 20.19
C GLN A 178 -5.71 -1.59 21.33
N THR A 179 -5.56 -0.30 21.06
CA THR A 179 -5.55 0.75 22.11
C THR A 179 -6.86 1.55 22.15
N ARG A 180 -7.76 1.35 21.18
CA ARG A 180 -9.04 2.05 21.05
C ARG A 180 -8.88 3.58 21.02
N ARG A 181 -7.81 4.04 20.37
CA ARG A 181 -7.47 5.46 20.18
C ARG A 181 -7.60 5.84 18.72
N ASN A 182 -7.98 7.07 18.44
CA ASN A 182 -8.15 7.58 17.07
C ASN A 182 -6.82 8.13 16.53
N LEU A 183 -6.61 7.96 15.22
CA LEU A 183 -5.55 8.65 14.49
C LEU A 183 -5.81 10.16 14.55
N HIS A 184 -4.87 10.88 15.15
CA HIS A 184 -5.02 12.27 15.53
C HIS A 184 -3.87 13.10 15.01
N SER A 185 -4.13 14.39 14.76
CA SER A 185 -3.05 15.34 14.49
C SER A 185 -3.41 16.73 14.99
N HIS A 186 -2.42 17.53 15.32
CA HIS A 186 -2.62 18.83 15.99
C HIS A 186 -1.43 19.76 15.79
N HIS A 187 -1.48 20.97 16.38
CA HIS A 187 -0.45 21.99 16.25
C HIS A 187 0.79 21.75 17.14
N PHE A 188 1.29 20.51 17.14
CA PHE A 188 2.58 20.13 17.71
C PHE A 188 3.53 19.72 16.58
N LYS A 189 4.83 19.96 16.74
CA LYS A 189 5.83 19.53 15.76
C LYS A 189 6.01 18.02 15.81
N ALA A 190 6.20 17.39 14.66
CA ALA A 190 6.54 15.98 14.60
C ALA A 190 7.89 15.70 15.30
N PRO A 191 8.10 14.49 15.87
CA PRO A 191 9.27 14.21 16.71
C PRO A 191 10.63 14.31 16.02
N LEU A 192 10.72 13.95 14.74
CA LEU A 192 11.96 13.95 13.95
C LEU A 192 11.92 15.03 12.86
N THR A 193 10.77 15.26 12.23
CA THR A 193 10.64 16.24 11.14
C THR A 193 10.03 17.56 11.62
N SER A 194 10.86 18.57 11.87
CA SER A 194 10.45 19.82 12.54
C SER A 194 9.40 20.68 11.81
N ASP A 195 9.29 20.52 10.49
CA ASP A 195 8.40 21.32 9.64
C ASP A 195 7.05 20.64 9.38
N HIS A 196 6.84 19.45 9.96
CA HIS A 196 5.59 18.70 9.89
C HIS A 196 4.82 18.77 11.22
N MET A 197 3.53 18.46 11.15
CA MET A 197 2.69 18.32 12.34
C MET A 197 2.78 16.90 12.90
N GLU A 198 2.74 16.78 14.22
CA GLU A 198 2.71 15.51 14.94
C GLU A 198 1.44 14.73 14.59
N VAL A 199 1.61 13.44 14.33
CA VAL A 199 0.51 12.47 14.23
C VAL A 199 0.63 11.52 15.41
N SER A 200 -0.47 11.37 16.15
CA SER A 200 -0.54 10.63 17.40
C SER A 200 -1.81 9.77 17.44
N ALA A 201 -1.92 8.94 18.46
CA ALA A 201 -3.15 8.22 18.79
C ALA A 201 -3.79 8.87 20.02
N PHE A 202 -4.99 9.43 19.85
CA PHE A 202 -5.68 10.22 20.87
C PHE A 202 -7.04 9.63 21.25
N GLY A 203 -7.63 10.14 22.34
CA GLY A 203 -8.94 9.70 22.79
C GLY A 203 -8.90 8.41 23.59
N VAL A 204 -10.08 7.89 23.92
CA VAL A 204 -10.29 6.67 24.72
C VAL A 204 -11.53 5.95 24.22
N ALA A 205 -11.45 4.63 24.06
CA ALA A 205 -12.57 3.79 23.64
C ALA A 205 -13.20 4.18 22.27
N GLY A 206 -12.43 4.86 21.42
CA GLY A 206 -12.88 5.38 20.13
C GLY A 206 -13.57 6.74 20.19
N GLU A 207 -13.70 7.32 21.39
CA GLU A 207 -14.17 8.69 21.61
C GLU A 207 -13.00 9.67 21.49
N GLY A 208 -13.26 10.81 20.89
CA GLY A 208 -12.25 11.68 20.34
C GLY A 208 -12.70 13.13 20.15
N ASP A 209 -12.05 13.85 19.24
CA ASP A 209 -12.42 15.23 18.90
C ASP A 209 -12.30 15.54 17.40
N ALA A 210 -12.55 16.81 17.04
CA ALA A 210 -12.57 17.24 15.65
C ALA A 210 -11.22 17.05 14.90
N MET A 211 -10.12 16.84 15.65
CA MET A 211 -8.77 16.63 15.14
C MET A 211 -8.46 15.12 14.90
N ASP A 212 -9.47 14.27 15.02
CA ASP A 212 -9.41 12.85 14.61
C ASP A 212 -9.93 12.63 13.18
N SER A 213 -10.43 13.68 12.53
CA SER A 213 -11.12 13.59 11.25
C SER A 213 -10.18 13.71 10.05
N TRP A 214 -10.23 12.73 9.15
CA TRP A 214 -9.42 12.66 7.93
C TRP A 214 -10.30 12.54 6.70
N VAL A 215 -9.98 13.28 5.64
CA VAL A 215 -10.65 13.22 4.34
C VAL A 215 -9.93 12.22 3.46
N VAL A 216 -10.66 11.26 2.89
CA VAL A 216 -10.12 10.26 1.95
C VAL A 216 -10.00 10.87 0.56
N GLU A 217 -8.78 11.00 0.05
CA GLU A 217 -8.50 11.53 -1.29
C GLU A 217 -8.03 10.42 -2.23
N CYS A 218 -8.94 9.87 -3.02
CA CYS A 218 -8.63 8.90 -4.06
C CYS A 218 -7.69 9.47 -5.13
N GLN A 219 -6.86 8.61 -5.71
CA GLN A 219 -5.83 8.96 -6.69
C GLN A 219 -6.10 8.33 -8.05
N GLU A 220 -7.33 8.46 -8.56
CA GLU A 220 -7.85 7.80 -9.78
C GLU A 220 -6.87 7.81 -10.96
N ASN A 221 -6.21 8.95 -11.24
CA ASN A 221 -5.23 9.09 -12.33
C ASN A 221 -3.97 8.18 -12.19
N MET A 222 -3.74 7.60 -11.03
CA MET A 222 -2.62 6.68 -10.72
C MET A 222 -3.07 5.22 -10.58
N GLN A 223 -4.37 4.95 -10.77
CA GLN A 223 -5.00 3.65 -10.54
C GLN A 223 -5.23 2.87 -11.86
N CYS A 224 -5.05 3.53 -13.01
CA CYS A 224 -5.22 2.96 -14.34
C CYS A 224 -3.98 2.19 -14.82
N THR A 225 -4.06 0.87 -14.95
CA THR A 225 -3.03 0.04 -15.62
C THR A 225 -3.19 0.01 -17.15
N ALA A 226 -4.38 0.34 -17.67
CA ALA A 226 -4.67 0.46 -19.09
C ALA A 226 -5.60 1.67 -19.37
N ALA A 227 -5.37 2.37 -20.48
CA ALA A 227 -6.00 3.66 -20.81
C ALA A 227 -7.53 3.66 -20.90
N ASP A 228 -8.17 2.49 -20.99
CA ASP A 228 -9.60 2.35 -21.29
C ASP A 228 -10.37 1.51 -20.23
N GLN A 229 -9.80 1.21 -19.06
CA GLN A 229 -10.44 0.40 -18.00
C GLN A 229 -10.46 1.07 -16.62
N CYS A 230 -10.45 2.41 -16.59
CA CYS A 230 -10.60 3.14 -15.34
C CYS A 230 -12.10 3.32 -15.05
N GLU A 231 -12.73 2.32 -14.45
CA GLU A 231 -14.02 2.56 -13.83
C GLU A 231 -13.77 3.41 -12.58
N ASP A 232 -14.14 4.67 -12.62
CA ASP A 232 -14.22 5.53 -11.44
C ASP A 232 -15.67 5.55 -10.96
N ASP A 233 -15.93 4.85 -9.87
CA ASP A 233 -17.22 4.84 -9.18
C ASP A 233 -17.27 5.85 -8.03
N GLY A 234 -16.21 6.65 -7.84
CA GLY A 234 -16.10 7.62 -6.75
C GLY A 234 -15.99 6.98 -5.36
N LEU A 235 -15.66 5.68 -5.27
CA LEU A 235 -15.55 4.94 -4.01
C LEU A 235 -14.11 4.58 -3.67
N TRP A 236 -13.81 4.45 -2.38
CA TRP A 236 -12.50 4.02 -1.92
C TRP A 236 -12.29 2.53 -2.20
N LYS A 237 -11.70 2.23 -3.37
CA LYS A 237 -11.35 0.88 -3.79
C LYS A 237 -10.19 0.29 -2.98
N ARG A 238 -10.29 -1.01 -2.69
CA ARG A 238 -9.24 -1.76 -2.01
C ARG A 238 -8.02 -1.91 -2.89
N GLY A 239 -6.86 -1.83 -2.29
CA GLY A 239 -5.59 -1.86 -3.00
C GLY A 239 -5.27 -0.53 -3.70
N GLU A 240 -6.25 0.33 -3.96
CA GLU A 240 -6.03 1.58 -4.68
C GLU A 240 -5.41 2.69 -3.83
N LEU A 241 -4.68 3.57 -4.53
CA LEU A 241 -3.96 4.67 -3.92
C LEU A 241 -4.90 5.75 -3.43
N VAL A 242 -4.70 6.16 -2.19
CA VAL A 242 -5.35 7.28 -1.52
C VAL A 242 -4.33 8.17 -0.83
N ARG A 243 -4.75 9.38 -0.50
CA ARG A 243 -4.12 10.20 0.53
C ARG A 243 -5.14 10.47 1.63
N LEU A 244 -4.68 10.61 2.87
CA LEU A 244 -5.53 11.01 3.98
C LEU A 244 -5.18 12.44 4.35
N ARG A 245 -6.11 13.38 4.12
CA ARG A 245 -5.93 14.79 4.47
C ARG A 245 -6.61 15.09 5.79
N HIS A 246 -5.85 15.55 6.76
CA HIS A 246 -6.38 15.97 8.05
C HIS A 246 -7.38 17.11 7.86
N ARG A 247 -8.63 16.94 8.30
CA ARG A 247 -9.75 17.81 7.94
C ARG A 247 -9.56 19.25 8.41
N ALA A 248 -9.12 19.44 9.66
CA ALA A 248 -9.03 20.78 10.26
C ALA A 248 -7.77 21.55 9.82
N MET A 249 -6.66 20.84 9.55
CA MET A 249 -5.36 21.47 9.30
C MET A 249 -4.94 21.43 7.83
N ASN A 250 -5.60 20.61 7.01
CA ASN A 250 -5.32 20.46 5.58
C ASN A 250 -3.93 19.85 5.24
N PHE A 251 -3.26 19.22 6.21
CA PHE A 251 -2.02 18.45 6.01
C PHE A 251 -2.32 17.00 5.62
N LEU A 252 -1.40 16.35 4.92
CA LEU A 252 -1.52 14.97 4.44
C LEU A 252 -0.74 14.01 5.34
N LEU A 253 -1.31 12.84 5.61
CA LEU A 253 -0.61 11.76 6.32
C LEU A 253 0.63 11.34 5.53
N PHE A 254 1.78 11.40 6.18
CA PHE A 254 3.09 11.29 5.56
C PHE A 254 4.00 10.35 6.33
N THR A 255 4.82 9.59 5.62
CA THR A 255 5.96 8.85 6.19
C THR A 255 7.04 8.65 5.13
N THR A 256 8.29 8.44 5.52
CA THR A 256 9.39 8.21 4.57
C THR A 256 10.46 7.31 5.17
N SER A 257 11.13 6.51 4.33
CA SER A 257 12.20 5.59 4.79
C SER A 257 13.47 6.31 5.27
N ARG A 258 13.54 7.63 5.08
CA ARG A 258 14.63 8.49 5.55
C ARG A 258 14.49 8.90 7.01
N THR A 259 13.28 8.98 7.54
CA THR A 259 13.01 9.41 8.92
C THR A 259 12.55 8.21 9.74
N ARG A 260 13.52 7.54 10.36
CA ARG A 260 13.31 6.36 11.19
C ARG A 260 13.78 6.61 12.61
N PHE A 261 13.12 5.99 13.58
CA PHE A 261 13.63 5.93 14.94
C PHE A 261 14.80 4.95 14.98
N ASP A 262 15.94 5.40 15.48
CA ASP A 262 17.15 4.59 15.66
C ASP A 262 17.90 5.06 16.92
N ASP A 263 18.98 4.37 17.29
CA ASP A 263 19.73 4.69 18.50
C ASP A 263 20.41 6.07 18.48
N SER A 264 20.49 6.73 17.31
CA SER A 264 21.06 8.08 17.19
C SER A 264 20.07 9.17 17.62
N ASN A 265 18.78 8.97 17.34
CA ASN A 265 17.72 9.94 17.66
C ASN A 265 16.81 9.51 18.83
N CYS A 266 16.71 8.22 19.08
CA CYS A 266 15.98 7.63 20.20
C CYS A 266 16.86 6.53 20.83
N PRO A 267 17.79 6.87 21.74
CA PRO A 267 18.68 5.88 22.35
C PRO A 267 17.90 4.90 23.22
N ARG A 268 18.05 3.58 22.98
CA ARG A 268 17.33 2.51 23.72
C ARG A 268 15.80 2.62 23.58
N CYS A 269 15.36 3.05 22.42
CA CYS A 269 13.94 3.22 22.10
C CYS A 269 13.27 1.88 21.78
N PRO A 270 12.09 1.57 22.34
CA PRO A 270 11.40 0.33 22.02
C PRO A 270 10.84 0.28 20.58
N ILE A 271 10.90 1.40 19.85
CA ILE A 271 10.39 1.54 18.46
C ILE A 271 11.53 1.71 17.44
N ASN A 272 12.75 1.30 17.79
CA ASN A 272 13.90 1.34 16.87
C ASN A 272 13.57 0.55 15.58
N GLY A 273 13.87 1.15 14.42
CA GLY A 273 13.56 0.64 13.08
C GLY A 273 12.21 1.10 12.51
N GLN A 274 11.30 1.63 13.34
CA GLN A 274 10.01 2.15 12.86
C GLN A 274 10.18 3.52 12.21
N GLN A 275 9.34 3.83 11.22
CA GLN A 275 9.40 5.14 10.55
C GLN A 275 8.45 6.13 11.23
N GLU A 276 8.85 7.40 11.25
CA GLU A 276 8.00 8.50 11.73
C GLU A 276 6.76 8.61 10.85
N VAL A 277 5.60 8.78 11.49
CA VAL A 277 4.38 9.24 10.81
C VAL A 277 4.14 10.68 11.24
N SER A 278 3.87 11.53 10.26
CA SER A 278 3.66 12.96 10.45
C SER A 278 2.62 13.49 9.47
N ALA A 279 2.20 14.74 9.65
CA ALA A 279 1.30 15.43 8.75
C ALA A 279 2.08 16.50 7.97
N ALA A 280 2.20 16.31 6.65
CA ALA A 280 3.00 17.15 5.76
C ALA A 280 2.12 18.08 4.91
N PRO A 281 2.56 19.32 4.61
CA PRO A 281 1.76 20.27 3.83
C PRO A 281 1.77 19.96 2.34
N GLU A 282 2.82 19.29 1.86
CA GLU A 282 3.06 19.05 0.44
C GLU A 282 2.55 17.69 -0.01
N ARG A 283 1.92 17.69 -1.19
CA ARG A 283 1.51 16.48 -1.89
C ARG A 283 2.70 15.90 -2.64
N ASN A 284 3.12 14.70 -2.26
CA ASN A 284 4.17 13.96 -2.95
C ASN A 284 3.91 12.44 -2.83
N ASP A 285 4.83 11.61 -3.31
CA ASP A 285 4.68 10.15 -3.27
C ASP A 285 4.79 9.55 -1.86
N ASP A 286 5.40 10.25 -0.89
CA ASP A 286 5.51 9.82 0.52
C ASP A 286 4.21 10.09 1.31
N THR A 287 3.19 10.65 0.65
CA THR A 287 1.83 10.81 1.19
C THR A 287 0.85 9.78 0.61
N LEU A 288 1.32 8.82 -0.20
CA LEU A 288 0.49 7.81 -0.86
C LEU A 288 0.34 6.56 0.01
N TRP A 289 -0.91 6.16 0.22
CA TRP A 289 -1.27 4.98 1.00
C TRP A 289 -2.26 4.12 0.22
N PHE A 290 -2.40 2.86 0.61
CA PHE A 290 -3.47 2.00 0.11
C PHE A 290 -3.93 1.02 1.19
N ALA A 291 -5.15 0.52 1.05
CA ALA A 291 -5.74 -0.46 1.95
C ALA A 291 -6.05 -1.74 1.17
N GLY A 292 -5.09 -2.67 1.10
CA GLY A 292 -5.27 -3.99 0.47
C GLY A 292 -5.35 -5.16 1.47
N GLU A 293 -4.93 -4.93 2.71
CA GLU A 293 -4.85 -5.92 3.78
C GLU A 293 -5.84 -5.54 4.88
N GLY A 294 -6.62 -6.51 5.38
CA GLY A 294 -7.65 -6.21 6.37
C GLY A 294 -8.75 -7.26 6.45
N ILE A 295 -9.70 -7.00 7.33
CA ILE A 295 -10.99 -7.68 7.43
C ILE A 295 -12.03 -6.68 6.93
N TYR A 296 -12.63 -7.01 5.79
CA TYR A 296 -13.58 -6.14 5.11
C TYR A 296 -14.99 -6.66 5.37
N VAL A 297 -15.90 -5.75 5.67
CA VAL A 297 -17.32 -6.06 5.87
C VAL A 297 -18.09 -5.59 4.64
N THR A 298 -19.09 -6.35 4.22
CA THR A 298 -19.99 -5.99 3.12
C THR A 298 -21.42 -6.03 3.62
N GLU A 299 -22.34 -5.37 2.91
CA GLU A 299 -23.77 -5.30 3.24
C GLU A 299 -24.48 -6.66 3.10
#